data_AF-A0A1S3ZCC2-F1
#
_entry.id   AF-A0A1S3ZCC2-F1
#
_cell.length_a   1.000
_cell.length_b   1.000
_cell.length_c   1.000
_cell.angle_alpha   90.00
_cell.angle_beta   90.00
_cell.angle_gamma   90.00
#
_symmetry.space_group_name_H-M   'P 1'
#
loop_
_entity.id
_entity.type
_entity.pdbx_description
1 polymer ?
#
loop_
_entity_poly.entity_id
_entity_poly.type
_entity_poly.pdbx_seq_one_letter_code
_entity_poly.pdbx_strand_id
1 'polypeptide(L)'
;MATKLGASRAASYLRVSTFHRAFATVVKDLKYADSHEWVKVDGSSATIGITDHAQDHLGDVVYVELPEVGAFVTQSGSFGAVESVKATSDINSPVSGKVVEVNEKLNNTPDLVSFRVL
;
A
#
# COMPACT_ATOMS: atom_id res chain seq x y z
N MET A 1 11.39 -18.98 -55.71
CA MET A 1 12.29 -19.67 -54.76
C MET A 1 12.86 -18.59 -53.84
N ALA A 2 12.30 -18.43 -52.64
CA ALA A 2 12.88 -18.90 -51.36
C ALA A 2 14.24 -18.23 -51.08
N THR A 3 14.51 -17.53 -49.97
CA THR A 3 13.97 -17.70 -48.61
C THR A 3 14.28 -16.46 -47.77
N LYS A 4 13.32 -15.99 -46.96
CA LYS A 4 13.56 -15.10 -45.81
C LYS A 4 14.14 -15.96 -44.68
N LEU A 5 15.30 -15.58 -44.11
CA LEU A 5 15.82 -16.20 -42.89
C LEU A 5 15.62 -15.24 -41.72
N GLY A 6 14.79 -15.66 -40.76
CA GLY A 6 14.32 -14.84 -39.65
C GLY A 6 15.39 -14.60 -38.59
N ALA A 7 15.45 -13.35 -38.11
CA ALA A 7 16.13 -13.01 -36.87
C ALA A 7 15.30 -13.56 -35.70
N SER A 8 15.85 -14.55 -35.00
CA SER A 8 15.23 -15.20 -33.85
C SER A 8 15.05 -14.22 -32.69
N ARG A 9 13.80 -14.00 -32.27
CA ARG A 9 13.42 -13.29 -31.03
C ARG A 9 13.56 -14.25 -29.86
N ALA A 10 14.75 -14.40 -29.31
CA ALA A 10 14.99 -15.28 -28.17
C ALA A 10 15.81 -14.59 -27.06
N ALA A 11 15.50 -13.34 -26.76
CA ALA A 11 16.15 -12.58 -25.69
C ALA A 11 15.14 -11.79 -24.87
N SER A 12 14.25 -12.46 -24.14
CA SER A 12 13.41 -11.79 -23.14
C SER A 12 12.90 -12.69 -22.02
N TYR A 13 13.54 -13.84 -21.75
CA TYR A 13 13.19 -14.73 -20.63
C TYR A 13 14.04 -14.53 -19.38
N LEU A 14 14.78 -13.43 -19.26
CA LEU A 14 15.25 -12.98 -17.95
C LEU A 14 14.09 -12.26 -17.26
N ARG A 15 13.11 -13.06 -16.82
CA ARG A 15 12.19 -12.64 -15.77
C ARG A 15 13.06 -12.47 -14.56
N VAL A 16 13.42 -11.22 -14.26
CA VAL A 16 14.17 -10.83 -13.07
C VAL A 16 13.50 -11.54 -11.90
N SER A 17 14.19 -12.52 -11.34
CA SER A 17 13.85 -13.10 -10.05
C SER A 17 13.99 -11.96 -9.07
N THR A 18 12.85 -11.41 -8.64
CA THR A 18 12.80 -10.53 -7.48
C THR A 18 13.32 -11.36 -6.31
N PHE A 19 14.57 -11.09 -5.91
CA PHE A 19 15.06 -11.50 -4.61
C PHE A 19 14.03 -11.02 -3.60
N HIS A 20 13.35 -11.95 -2.94
CA HIS A 20 12.50 -11.62 -1.80
C HIS A 20 13.39 -10.87 -0.80
N ARG A 21 12.96 -9.67 -0.39
CA ARG A 21 13.71 -8.93 0.63
C ARG A 21 13.77 -9.79 1.89
N ALA A 22 14.96 -9.91 2.48
CA ALA A 22 15.13 -10.63 3.74
C ALA A 22 14.49 -9.92 4.93
N PHE A 23 14.28 -8.59 4.83
CA PHE A 23 13.73 -7.75 5.89
C PHE A 23 12.84 -6.65 5.31
N ALA A 24 11.78 -6.32 6.05
CA ALA A 24 10.94 -5.16 5.77
C ALA A 24 11.69 -3.84 6.03
N THR A 25 11.34 -2.82 5.26
CA THR A 25 11.86 -1.47 5.36
C THR A 25 11.12 -0.70 6.44
N VAL A 26 11.87 -0.11 7.37
CA VAL A 26 11.35 0.87 8.33
C VAL A 26 11.93 2.23 7.97
N VAL A 27 11.03 3.18 7.69
CA VAL A 27 11.39 4.54 7.25
C VAL A 27 11.59 5.41 8.49
N LYS A 28 12.62 6.27 8.46
CA LYS A 28 12.87 7.23 9.54
C LYS A 28 11.80 8.32 9.53
N ASP A 29 11.64 9.01 10.66
CA ASP A 29 10.75 10.17 10.82
C ASP A 29 9.25 9.88 10.63
N LEU A 30 8.87 8.59 10.68
CA LEU A 30 7.50 8.14 10.83
C LEU A 30 7.26 7.64 12.25
N LYS A 31 6.01 7.72 12.71
CA LYS A 31 5.54 7.01 13.91
C LYS A 31 4.77 5.77 13.48
N TYR A 32 4.82 4.72 14.28
CA TYR A 32 4.28 3.41 13.93
C TYR A 32 3.31 2.92 14.99
N ALA A 33 2.25 2.24 14.57
CA ALA A 33 1.36 1.47 15.42
C ALA A 33 1.80 0.00 15.46
N ASP A 34 1.51 -0.68 16.58
CA ASP A 34 1.78 -2.12 16.72
C ASP A 34 0.99 -2.96 15.70
N SER A 35 -0.13 -2.42 15.21
CA SER A 35 -0.98 -3.00 14.15
C SER A 35 -0.46 -2.77 12.72
N HIS A 36 0.77 -2.27 12.57
CA HIS A 36 1.47 -2.10 11.28
C HIS A 36 1.01 -0.95 10.38
N GLU A 37 0.34 0.06 10.93
CA GLU A 37 0.17 1.37 10.29
C GLU A 37 1.32 2.32 10.66
N TRP A 38 1.59 3.28 9.79
CA TRP A 38 2.47 4.41 10.07
C TRP A 38 1.71 5.73 9.94
N VAL A 39 2.22 6.75 10.62
CA VAL A 39 1.76 8.13 10.50
C VAL A 39 2.93 9.09 10.35
N LYS A 40 2.84 9.96 9.35
CA LYS A 40 3.72 11.11 9.14
C LYS A 40 2.96 12.37 9.53
N VAL A 41 3.47 13.15 10.47
CA VAL A 41 2.83 14.39 10.93
C VAL A 41 3.48 15.58 10.23
N ASP A 42 2.67 16.36 9.50
CA ASP A 42 3.05 17.57 8.80
C ASP A 42 2.18 18.74 9.33
N GLY A 43 2.63 19.39 10.39
CA GLY A 43 1.92 20.50 11.04
C GLY A 43 0.63 20.03 11.72
N SER A 44 -0.52 20.54 11.25
CA SER A 44 -1.87 20.15 11.70
C SER A 44 -2.50 19.08 10.82
N SER A 45 -1.71 18.40 9.99
CA SER A 45 -2.15 17.32 9.13
C SER A 45 -1.27 16.09 9.34
N ALA A 46 -1.80 14.92 9.03
CA ALA A 46 -1.06 13.68 9.07
C ALA A 46 -1.37 12.80 7.87
N THR A 47 -0.35 12.11 7.34
CA THR A 47 -0.52 11.07 6.33
C THR A 47 -0.39 9.72 7.03
N ILE A 48 -1.32 8.81 6.77
CA ILE A 48 -1.38 7.46 7.34
C ILE A 48 -1.12 6.45 6.23
N GLY A 49 -0.56 5.29 6.52
CA GLY A 49 -0.49 4.18 5.57
C GLY A 49 -0.15 2.88 6.27
N ILE A 50 0.00 1.80 5.50
CA ILE A 50 0.47 0.51 6.04
C ILE A 50 1.98 0.38 5.86
N THR A 51 2.64 -0.34 6.75
CA THR A 51 4.09 -0.57 6.68
C THR A 51 4.49 -1.50 5.53
N ASP A 52 5.78 -1.46 5.15
CA ASP A 52 6.37 -2.42 4.21
C ASP A 52 6.18 -3.88 4.66
N HIS A 53 6.20 -4.10 5.98
CA HIS A 53 5.92 -5.42 6.56
C HIS A 53 4.49 -5.87 6.30
N ALA A 54 3.50 -5.00 6.51
CA ALA A 54 2.09 -5.33 6.30
C ALA A 54 1.80 -5.67 4.83
N GLN A 55 2.28 -4.86 3.88
CA GLN A 55 2.06 -5.14 2.45
C GLN A 55 2.70 -6.48 2.02
N ASP A 56 3.90 -6.81 2.50
CA ASP A 56 4.57 -8.07 2.15
C ASP A 56 3.82 -9.29 2.72
N HIS A 57 3.28 -9.16 3.93
CA HIS A 57 2.46 -10.21 4.55
C HIS A 57 1.10 -10.41 3.87
N LEU A 58 0.46 -9.33 3.43
CA LEU A 58 -0.77 -9.41 2.62
C LEU A 58 -0.50 -10.00 1.24
N GLY A 59 0.65 -9.69 0.64
CA GLY A 59 0.99 -10.08 -0.72
C GLY A 59 0.25 -9.23 -1.74
N ASP A 60 -0.22 -9.85 -2.83
CA ASP A 60 -0.86 -9.13 -3.94
C ASP A 60 -2.21 -8.55 -3.51
N VAL A 61 -2.20 -7.24 -3.23
CA VAL A 61 -3.40 -6.46 -2.90
C VAL A 61 -4.26 -6.33 -4.16
N VAL A 62 -5.55 -6.58 -4.03
CA VAL A 62 -6.53 -6.53 -5.11
C VAL A 62 -7.60 -5.47 -4.89
N TYR A 63 -7.80 -5.04 -3.64
CA TYR A 63 -8.80 -4.03 -3.30
C TYR A 63 -8.40 -3.25 -2.04
N VAL A 64 -8.80 -1.98 -2.00
CA VAL A 64 -8.65 -1.11 -0.83
C VAL A 64 -9.98 -0.40 -0.57
N GLU A 65 -10.53 -0.57 0.62
CA GLU A 65 -11.66 0.20 1.10
C GLU A 65 -11.13 1.51 1.70
N LEU A 66 -11.49 2.62 1.04
CA LEU A 66 -11.11 3.97 1.48
C LEU A 66 -12.22 4.58 2.35
N PRO A 67 -11.87 5.36 3.40
CA PRO A 67 -12.86 6.15 4.11
C PRO A 67 -13.46 7.25 3.21
N GLU A 68 -14.62 7.78 3.60
CA GLU A 68 -15.16 8.97 2.97
C GLU A 68 -14.40 10.24 3.40
N VAL A 69 -14.13 11.13 2.46
CA VAL A 69 -13.64 12.48 2.79
C VAL A 69 -14.69 13.19 3.62
N GLY A 70 -14.27 13.68 4.78
CA GLY A 70 -15.14 14.30 5.78
C GLY A 70 -15.55 13.40 6.93
N ALA A 71 -15.30 12.09 6.86
CA ALA A 71 -15.51 11.17 7.96
C ALA A 71 -14.57 11.48 9.14
N PHE A 72 -15.06 11.22 10.35
CA PHE A 72 -14.24 11.25 11.56
C PHE A 72 -13.68 9.87 11.84
N VAL A 73 -12.39 9.81 12.18
CA VAL A 73 -11.69 8.59 12.60
C VAL A 73 -11.24 8.73 14.04
N THR A 74 -11.25 7.63 14.78
CA THR A 74 -10.76 7.57 16.16
C THR A 74 -9.48 6.76 16.21
N GLN A 75 -8.54 7.16 17.06
CA GLN A 75 -7.35 6.37 17.33
C GLN A 75 -7.72 4.93 17.68
N SER A 76 -7.02 3.99 17.06
CA SER A 76 -7.24 2.54 17.11
C SER A 76 -8.59 2.05 16.58
N GLY A 77 -9.41 2.95 16.01
CA GLY A 77 -10.64 2.58 15.31
C GLY A 77 -10.37 2.26 13.85
N SER A 78 -11.08 1.26 13.33
CA SER A 78 -11.04 0.93 11.90
C SER A 78 -11.63 2.08 11.07
N PHE A 79 -11.00 2.37 9.94
CA PHE A 79 -11.45 3.41 9.01
C PHE A 79 -11.39 2.98 7.53
N GLY A 80 -11.01 1.74 7.28
CA GLY A 80 -10.87 1.16 5.94
C GLY A 80 -10.31 -0.24 6.04
N ALA A 81 -10.09 -0.87 4.88
CA ALA A 81 -9.61 -2.23 4.79
C ALA A 81 -8.71 -2.42 3.55
N VAL A 82 -7.81 -3.39 3.62
CA VAL A 82 -7.01 -3.87 2.48
C VAL A 82 -7.34 -5.33 2.24
N GLU A 83 -7.63 -5.68 1.00
CA GLU A 83 -7.88 -7.05 0.58
C GLU A 83 -6.86 -7.48 -0.46
N SER A 84 -6.36 -8.70 -0.27
CA SER A 84 -5.44 -9.40 -1.15
C SER A 84 -6.06 -10.71 -1.61
N VAL A 85 -5.38 -11.43 -2.50
CA VAL A 85 -5.78 -12.80 -2.87
C VAL A 85 -5.67 -13.81 -1.72
N LYS A 86 -5.08 -13.42 -0.58
CA LYS A 86 -4.80 -14.31 0.57
C LYS A 86 -5.62 -13.96 1.81
N ALA A 87 -5.88 -12.67 2.03
CA ALA A 87 -6.43 -12.16 3.28
C ALA A 87 -7.08 -10.79 3.10
N THR A 88 -8.00 -10.48 4.00
CA THR A 88 -8.57 -9.15 4.22
C THR A 88 -8.15 -8.67 5.60
N SER A 89 -7.67 -7.42 5.71
CA SER A 89 -7.29 -6.80 6.98
C SER A 89 -7.90 -5.41 7.09
N ASP A 90 -8.51 -5.14 8.24
CA ASP A 90 -8.89 -3.78 8.62
C ASP A 90 -7.65 -2.91 8.79
N ILE A 91 -7.80 -1.60 8.58
CA ILE A 91 -6.79 -0.58 8.82
C ILE A 91 -7.27 0.28 9.98
N ASN A 92 -6.47 0.33 11.04
CA ASN A 92 -6.80 1.12 12.22
C ASN A 92 -6.11 2.48 12.18
N SER A 93 -6.84 3.53 12.55
CA SER A 93 -6.26 4.87 12.52
C SER A 93 -5.28 5.03 13.67
N PRO A 94 -4.00 5.39 13.44
CA PRO A 94 -3.03 5.62 14.51
C PRO A 94 -3.32 6.89 15.32
N VAL A 95 -4.21 7.77 14.82
CA VAL A 95 -4.59 9.04 15.42
C VAL A 95 -6.08 9.32 15.24
N SER A 96 -6.66 10.17 16.10
CA SER A 96 -8.03 10.69 15.87
C SER A 96 -7.97 11.93 14.99
N GLY A 97 -8.96 12.11 14.12
CA GLY A 97 -8.99 13.26 13.21
C GLY A 97 -10.15 13.22 12.23
N LYS A 98 -10.11 14.13 11.25
CA LYS A 98 -11.06 14.17 10.15
C LYS A 98 -10.34 13.84 8.84
N VAL A 99 -10.88 12.91 8.08
CA VAL A 99 -10.36 12.57 6.75
C VAL A 99 -10.56 13.76 5.83
N VAL A 100 -9.50 14.21 5.17
CA VAL A 100 -9.56 15.34 4.23
C VAL A 100 -9.17 15.00 2.82
N GLU A 101 -8.45 13.90 2.63
CA GLU A 101 -7.95 13.47 1.34
C GLU A 101 -7.70 11.96 1.37
N VAL A 102 -8.08 11.28 0.31
CA VAL A 102 -7.81 9.85 0.11
C VAL A 102 -7.04 9.65 -1.19
N ASN A 103 -6.20 8.60 -1.24
CA ASN A 103 -5.45 8.28 -2.45
C ASN A 103 -6.33 7.48 -3.42
N GLU A 104 -7.11 8.17 -4.25
CA GLU A 104 -8.03 7.52 -5.21
C GLU A 104 -7.32 6.63 -6.24
N LYS A 105 -5.99 6.79 -6.41
CA LYS A 105 -5.20 5.93 -7.31
C LYS A 105 -5.18 4.47 -6.86
N LEU A 106 -5.46 4.20 -5.59
CA LEU A 106 -5.53 2.84 -5.03
C LEU A 106 -6.64 1.99 -5.65
N ASN A 107 -7.69 2.61 -6.20
CA ASN A 107 -8.76 1.90 -6.90
C ASN A 107 -8.29 1.22 -8.20
N ASN A 108 -7.24 1.75 -8.83
CA ASN A 108 -6.72 1.25 -10.10
C ASN A 108 -5.35 0.57 -9.96
N THR A 109 -4.61 0.92 -8.92
CA THR A 109 -3.23 0.49 -8.65
C THR A 109 -3.07 0.33 -7.14
N PRO A 110 -3.49 -0.83 -6.59
CA PRO A 110 -3.52 -1.06 -5.14
C PRO A 110 -2.14 -1.34 -4.52
N ASP A 111 -1.08 -1.42 -5.33
CA ASP A 111 0.24 -1.94 -4.94
C ASP A 111 0.96 -1.13 -3.83
N LEU A 112 0.53 0.10 -3.50
CA LEU A 112 1.16 0.96 -2.48
C LEU A 112 0.12 1.79 -1.70
N VAL A 113 -0.39 1.26 -0.59
CA VAL A 113 -1.53 1.82 0.18
C VAL A 113 -1.14 2.99 1.12
N SER A 114 -1.77 4.17 0.96
CA SER A 114 -1.61 5.35 1.83
C SER A 114 -2.84 6.30 1.84
N PHE A 115 -3.04 7.07 2.93
CA PHE A 115 -4.19 7.93 3.26
C PHE A 115 -3.76 9.27 3.92
N ARG A 116 -4.64 10.29 4.00
CA ARG A 116 -4.32 11.57 4.66
C ARG A 116 -5.47 12.13 5.52
N VAL A 117 -5.16 12.54 6.75
CA VAL A 117 -6.07 13.05 7.78
C VAL A 117 -5.62 14.43 8.31
N LEU A 118 -6.55 15.22 8.85
CA LEU A 118 -6.26 16.41 9.67
C LEU A 118 -6.54 16.13 11.14
#